data_AF-F2GAH4-F1
#
_entry.id   AF-F2GAH4-F1
#
_cell.length_a   1.000
_cell.length_b   1.000
_cell.length_c   1.000
_cell.angle_alpha   90.00
_cell.angle_beta   90.00
_cell.angle_gamma   90.00
#
_symmetry.space_group_name_H-M   'P 1'
#
loop_
_entity.id
_entity.type
_entity.pdbx_description
1 polymer ?
#
loop_
_entity_poly.entity_id
_entity_poly.type
_entity_poly.pdbx_seq_one_letter_code
_entity_poly.pdbx_strand_id
1 'polypeptide(L)'
;MKIAIIANCQTQAISNYMRIISGCSEIVNVPAHLLGTEQYNKALTNLKEIVNDENAVIFTFNLGERFGEISTLKLKAVAKAKVFTITNLFFSGFHPDITYLGSMGKRILSPLGDYHSKIVLNSFISGFSVEETIALFNEKTYKDLGFFEEFNKSKCELLARDKSSDIQFGEEFLQLVLSKPSLYTMNHPTPEVLYKFTCRLCEYAGIAYSEFPSAFFTNYLSTAAWWPVYKEIAEYHEANIVLPMVFKQPDSRGGNVLSLTQFIERSFTRYKEIGFETIKEAFVTSG
;
A
#
# COMPACT_ATOMS: atom_id res chain seq x y z
N MET A 1 27.22 -7.21 7.09
CA MET A 1 26.53 -7.04 5.80
C MET A 1 25.61 -5.85 5.94
N LYS A 2 25.55 -4.97 4.94
CA LYS A 2 24.63 -3.82 4.92
C LYS A 2 23.48 -4.10 3.96
N ILE A 3 22.28 -3.65 4.32
CA ILE A 3 21.09 -3.78 3.48
C ILE A 3 20.46 -2.40 3.27
N ALA A 4 20.04 -2.09 2.05
CA ALA A 4 19.09 -1.01 1.80
C ALA A 4 17.77 -1.56 1.29
N ILE A 5 16.67 -0.96 1.72
CA ILE A 5 15.32 -1.24 1.19
C ILE A 5 14.74 0.09 0.68
N ILE A 6 14.45 0.12 -0.63
CA ILE A 6 13.93 1.28 -1.35
C ILE A 6 12.53 0.94 -1.86
N ALA A 7 11.50 1.29 -1.08
CA ALA A 7 10.11 0.99 -1.37
C ALA A 7 9.18 2.12 -0.94
N ASN A 8 7.86 1.91 -0.96
CA ASN A 8 6.87 2.86 -0.46
C ASN A 8 6.74 2.76 1.08
N CYS A 9 5.53 2.95 1.63
CA CYS A 9 5.20 2.76 3.04
C CYS A 9 5.66 1.38 3.59
N GLN A 10 5.74 0.36 2.74
CA GLN A 10 6.14 -1.01 3.11
C GLN A 10 7.59 -1.12 3.61
N THR A 11 8.45 -0.16 3.26
CA THR A 11 9.88 -0.16 3.59
C THR A 11 10.14 -0.43 5.07
N GLN A 12 9.44 0.27 5.96
CA GLN A 12 9.73 0.20 7.40
C GLN A 12 9.41 -1.18 7.99
N ALA A 13 8.29 -1.77 7.59
CA ALA A 13 7.89 -3.09 8.06
C ALA A 13 8.85 -4.17 7.54
N ILE A 14 9.15 -4.19 6.24
CA ILE A 14 10.13 -5.14 5.66
C ILE A 14 11.48 -5.03 6.37
N SER A 15 11.95 -3.81 6.63
CA SER A 15 13.24 -3.57 7.28
C SER A 15 13.28 -4.05 8.72
N ASN A 16 12.18 -3.85 9.47
CA ASN A 16 12.06 -4.38 10.82
C ASN A 16 12.06 -5.91 10.82
N TYR A 17 11.37 -6.52 9.86
CA TYR A 17 11.24 -7.98 9.78
C TYR A 17 12.58 -8.60 9.41
N MET A 18 13.21 -8.05 8.37
CA MET A 18 14.55 -8.42 7.90
C MET A 18 15.56 -8.38 9.04
N ARG A 19 15.56 -7.31 9.85
CA ARG A 19 16.44 -7.17 11.01
C ARG A 19 16.26 -8.29 12.04
N ILE A 20 15.02 -8.63 12.35
CA ILE A 20 14.68 -9.66 13.33
C ILE A 20 15.08 -11.05 12.81
N ILE A 21 14.70 -11.39 11.57
CA ILE A 21 14.89 -12.74 11.05
C ILE A 21 16.35 -13.03 10.65
N SER A 22 17.07 -12.04 10.13
CA SER A 22 18.46 -12.22 9.65
C SER A 22 19.52 -11.81 10.66
N GLY A 23 19.14 -11.10 11.73
CA GLY A 23 20.10 -10.48 12.66
C GLY A 23 20.87 -9.30 12.07
N CYS A 24 20.55 -8.84 10.85
CA CYS A 24 21.25 -7.72 10.21
C CYS A 24 20.94 -6.39 10.91
N SER A 25 21.94 -5.81 11.57
CA SER A 25 21.80 -4.55 12.31
C SER A 25 21.94 -3.29 11.43
N GLU A 26 22.53 -3.40 10.24
CA GLU A 26 22.79 -2.28 9.33
C GLU A 26 21.80 -2.29 8.17
N ILE A 27 20.60 -1.74 8.40
CA ILE A 27 19.55 -1.62 7.38
C ILE A 27 19.15 -0.16 7.21
N VAL A 28 19.24 0.34 5.97
CA VAL A 28 18.84 1.69 5.57
C VAL A 28 17.50 1.65 4.83
N ASN A 29 16.58 2.51 5.25
CA ASN A 29 15.24 2.61 4.68
C ASN A 29 15.15 3.85 3.80
N VAL A 30 14.79 3.68 2.53
CA VAL A 30 14.57 4.77 1.59
C VAL A 30 13.09 4.81 1.19
N PRO A 31 12.26 5.63 1.85
CA PRO A 31 10.83 5.70 1.57
C PRO A 31 10.56 6.52 0.31
N ALA A 32 10.50 5.85 -0.85
CA ALA A 32 10.33 6.48 -2.17
C ALA A 32 9.06 7.34 -2.29
N HIS A 33 8.01 7.03 -1.52
CA HIS A 33 6.77 7.81 -1.49
C HIS A 33 6.92 9.21 -0.86
N LEU A 34 8.04 9.49 -0.18
CA LEU A 34 8.35 10.78 0.43
C LEU A 34 9.32 11.62 -0.41
N LEU A 35 9.41 11.34 -1.72
CA LEU A 35 10.27 12.06 -2.66
C LEU A 35 10.18 13.58 -2.45
N GLY A 36 11.33 14.23 -2.29
CA GLY A 36 11.45 15.69 -2.11
C GLY A 36 11.34 16.18 -0.67
N THR A 37 11.02 15.32 0.30
CA THR A 37 11.01 15.69 1.72
C THR A 37 12.41 15.63 2.34
N GLU A 38 12.59 16.27 3.50
CA GLU A 38 13.84 16.18 4.28
C GLU A 38 14.17 14.73 4.67
N GLN A 39 13.16 13.96 5.09
CA GLN A 39 13.32 12.56 5.46
C GLN A 39 13.87 11.73 4.30
N TYR A 40 13.38 11.96 3.08
CA TYR A 40 13.88 11.31 1.88
C TYR A 40 15.34 11.69 1.59
N ASN A 41 15.68 12.99 1.66
CA ASN A 41 17.05 13.46 1.42
C ASN A 41 18.07 12.89 2.43
N LYS A 42 17.65 12.77 3.70
CA LYS A 42 18.46 12.11 4.73
C LYS A 42 18.67 10.63 4.42
N ALA A 43 17.63 9.93 3.97
CA ALA A 43 17.73 8.53 3.57
C ALA A 43 18.68 8.33 2.38
N LEU A 44 18.65 9.23 1.39
CA LEU A 44 19.58 9.20 0.25
C LEU A 44 21.04 9.37 0.69
N THR A 45 21.30 10.24 1.66
CA THR A 45 22.65 10.39 2.21
C THR A 45 23.16 9.09 2.81
N ASN A 46 22.33 8.39 3.59
CA ASN A 46 22.68 7.11 4.19
C ASN A 46 22.85 5.98 3.15
N LEU A 47 22.14 6.07 2.02
CA LEU A 47 22.24 5.10 0.93
C LEU A 47 23.61 5.10 0.25
N LYS A 48 24.32 6.24 0.22
CA LYS A 48 25.61 6.39 -0.50
C LYS A 48 26.68 5.42 -0.03
N GLU A 49 26.74 5.12 1.27
CA GLU A 49 27.69 4.14 1.80
C GLU A 49 27.38 2.73 1.30
N ILE A 50 26.10 2.37 1.24
CA ILE A 50 25.64 1.04 0.80
C ILE A 50 25.90 0.85 -0.69
N VAL A 51 25.61 1.87 -1.50
CA VAL A 51 25.84 1.82 -2.96
C VAL A 51 27.29 1.48 -3.32
N ASN A 52 28.25 1.87 -2.48
CA ASN A 52 29.69 1.64 -2.71
C ASN A 52 30.25 0.38 -2.05
N ASP A 53 29.44 -0.42 -1.36
CA ASP A 53 29.86 -1.64 -0.66
C ASP A 53 29.52 -2.89 -1.48
N GLU A 54 30.54 -3.61 -1.96
CA GLU A 54 30.41 -4.83 -2.77
C GLU A 54 29.75 -6.00 -2.03
N ASN A 55 29.76 -5.97 -0.69
CA ASN A 55 29.13 -6.99 0.15
C ASN A 55 27.71 -6.60 0.59
N ALA A 56 27.22 -5.44 0.17
CA ALA A 56 25.89 -4.98 0.52
C ALA A 56 24.82 -5.45 -0.48
N VAL A 57 23.58 -5.43 -0.01
CA VAL A 57 22.39 -5.79 -0.81
C VAL A 57 21.41 -4.63 -0.81
N ILE A 58 20.88 -4.27 -1.96
CA ILE A 58 19.83 -3.27 -2.13
C ILE A 58 18.60 -3.95 -2.70
N PHE A 59 17.52 -3.96 -1.93
CA PHE A 59 16.19 -4.32 -2.41
C PHE A 59 15.45 -3.06 -2.83
N THR A 60 14.91 -3.01 -4.05
CA THR A 60 14.24 -1.82 -4.56
C THR A 60 12.99 -2.17 -5.37
N PHE A 61 11.94 -1.37 -5.32
CA PHE A 61 10.90 -1.45 -6.34
C PHE A 61 11.45 -1.08 -7.72
N ASN A 62 10.73 -1.44 -8.78
CA ASN A 62 11.06 -0.92 -10.11
C ASN A 62 10.68 0.58 -10.18
N LEU A 63 11.69 1.45 -10.08
CA LEU A 63 11.57 2.90 -10.00
C LEU A 63 12.00 3.55 -11.33
N GLY A 64 11.06 4.28 -11.94
CA GLY A 64 11.32 5.05 -13.16
C GLY A 64 12.20 6.29 -12.94
N GLU A 65 12.51 6.99 -14.04
CA GLU A 65 13.49 8.09 -14.06
C GLU A 65 13.17 9.27 -13.14
N ARG A 66 11.89 9.50 -12.83
CA ARG A 66 11.45 10.56 -11.90
C ARG A 66 12.09 10.49 -10.52
N PHE A 67 12.59 9.32 -10.12
CA PHE A 67 13.26 9.12 -8.84
C PHE A 67 14.76 9.45 -8.89
N GLY A 68 15.27 10.00 -10.00
CA GLY A 68 16.64 10.51 -10.08
C GLY A 68 17.69 9.42 -9.87
N GLU A 69 18.62 9.65 -8.95
CA GLU A 69 19.76 8.75 -8.67
C GLU A 69 19.36 7.35 -8.20
N ILE A 70 18.18 7.18 -7.59
CA ILE A 70 17.67 5.88 -7.16
C ILE A 70 16.73 5.22 -8.17
N SER A 71 16.56 5.79 -9.36
CA SER A 71 15.87 5.07 -10.45
C SER A 71 16.60 3.75 -10.73
N THR A 72 15.86 2.68 -10.98
CA THR A 72 16.42 1.32 -10.99
C THR A 72 17.56 1.17 -12.00
N LEU A 73 17.40 1.76 -13.19
CA LEU A 73 18.44 1.72 -14.23
C LEU A 73 19.73 2.42 -13.79
N LYS A 74 19.63 3.64 -13.23
CA LYS A 74 20.81 4.39 -12.77
C LYS A 74 21.45 3.71 -11.56
N LEU A 75 20.64 3.26 -10.61
CA LEU A 75 21.12 2.58 -9.41
C LEU A 75 21.88 1.30 -9.76
N LYS A 76 21.33 0.45 -10.65
CA LYS A 76 22.01 -0.76 -11.12
C LYS A 76 23.30 -0.45 -11.90
N ALA A 77 23.36 0.69 -12.59
CA ALA A 77 24.55 1.08 -13.36
C ALA A 77 25.71 1.58 -12.50
N VAL A 78 25.45 2.16 -11.32
CA VAL A 78 26.47 2.80 -10.47
C VAL A 78 26.78 2.03 -9.19
N ALA A 79 25.87 1.19 -8.71
CA ALA A 79 26.06 0.47 -7.46
C ALA A 79 27.08 -0.65 -7.58
N LYS A 80 27.99 -0.72 -6.60
CA LYS A 80 28.84 -1.88 -6.35
C LYS A 80 28.11 -2.97 -5.57
N ALA A 81 27.13 -2.57 -4.76
CA ALA A 81 26.23 -3.49 -4.06
C ALA A 81 25.39 -4.32 -5.03
N LYS A 82 24.94 -5.50 -4.59
CA LYS A 82 23.97 -6.31 -5.34
C LYS A 82 22.60 -5.63 -5.29
N VAL A 83 22.03 -5.28 -6.44
CA VAL A 83 20.73 -4.60 -6.54
C VAL A 83 19.68 -5.56 -7.08
N PHE A 84 18.67 -5.86 -6.25
CA PHE A 84 17.53 -6.70 -6.61
C PHE A 84 16.24 -5.89 -6.64
N THR A 85 15.53 -5.98 -7.75
CA THR A 85 14.18 -5.47 -7.87
C THR A 85 13.18 -6.42 -7.21
N ILE A 86 12.24 -5.86 -6.46
CA ILE A 86 11.22 -6.61 -5.71
C ILE A 86 9.83 -6.13 -6.10
N THR A 87 8.85 -7.02 -5.96
CA THR A 87 7.44 -6.75 -6.25
C THR A 87 6.87 -5.62 -5.41
N ASN A 88 6.24 -4.64 -6.06
CA ASN A 88 5.40 -3.66 -5.38
C ASN A 88 4.03 -4.30 -5.08
N LEU A 89 3.79 -4.63 -3.80
CA LEU A 89 2.56 -5.26 -3.35
C LEU A 89 1.41 -4.24 -3.30
N PHE A 90 0.81 -4.00 -4.47
CA PHE A 90 -0.40 -3.21 -4.65
C PHE A 90 -1.48 -4.07 -5.29
N PHE A 91 -2.63 -4.19 -4.65
CA PHE A 91 -3.78 -4.95 -5.12
C PHE A 91 -5.10 -4.35 -4.63
N SER A 92 -5.86 -3.77 -5.56
CA SER A 92 -7.14 -3.09 -5.36
C SER A 92 -8.35 -4.02 -5.48
N GLY A 93 -8.16 -5.29 -5.83
CA GLY A 93 -9.26 -6.23 -6.11
C GLY A 93 -10.28 -6.39 -4.98
N PHE A 94 -9.84 -6.29 -3.72
CA PHE A 94 -10.73 -6.34 -2.54
C PHE A 94 -11.07 -4.96 -1.95
N HIS A 95 -10.49 -3.90 -2.50
CA HIS A 95 -10.69 -2.52 -2.07
C HIS A 95 -10.99 -1.58 -3.26
N PRO A 96 -11.89 -1.96 -4.19
CA PRO A 96 -12.11 -1.22 -5.43
C PRO A 96 -12.71 0.16 -5.20
N ASP A 97 -13.34 0.38 -4.04
CA ASP A 97 -13.93 1.66 -3.67
C ASP A 97 -12.89 2.71 -3.24
N ILE A 98 -11.66 2.30 -2.91
CA ILE A 98 -10.65 3.26 -2.49
C ILE A 98 -10.17 4.08 -3.70
N THR A 99 -10.13 5.39 -3.53
CA THR A 99 -9.51 6.34 -4.46
C THR A 99 -8.70 7.40 -3.71
N TYR A 100 -7.90 8.15 -4.45
CA TYR A 100 -7.23 9.37 -4.00
C TYR A 100 -7.93 10.59 -4.57
N LEU A 101 -7.78 11.74 -3.91
CA LEU A 101 -8.24 13.02 -4.40
C LEU A 101 -7.06 14.01 -4.43
N GLY A 102 -6.62 14.39 -5.63
CA GLY A 102 -5.46 15.25 -5.87
C GLY A 102 -4.16 14.49 -6.13
N SER A 103 -3.13 15.24 -6.54
CA SER A 103 -1.81 14.70 -6.89
C SER A 103 -0.99 14.27 -5.68
N MET A 104 -0.02 13.37 -5.90
CA MET A 104 0.90 12.89 -4.87
C MET A 104 1.61 14.06 -4.16
N GLY A 105 1.57 14.07 -2.82
CA GLY A 105 2.12 15.16 -2.00
C GLY A 105 1.20 16.38 -1.84
N LYS A 106 0.08 16.45 -2.58
CA LYS A 106 -0.94 17.50 -2.47
C LYS A 106 -2.35 16.91 -2.35
N ARG A 107 -2.45 15.69 -1.80
CA ARG A 107 -3.72 15.00 -1.65
C ARG A 107 -4.59 15.71 -0.63
N ILE A 108 -5.86 15.80 -0.97
CA ILE A 108 -6.90 16.17 -0.02
C ILE A 108 -7.08 15.01 0.95
N LEU A 109 -7.18 15.32 2.24
CA LEU A 109 -7.31 14.32 3.28
C LEU A 109 -8.77 14.11 3.68
N SER A 110 -9.18 12.84 3.77
CA SER A 110 -10.43 12.35 4.31
C SER A 110 -10.31 11.98 5.81
N PRO A 111 -11.39 11.52 6.47
CA PRO A 111 -11.30 10.92 7.81
C PRO A 111 -10.32 9.73 7.90
N LEU A 112 -10.03 9.07 6.78
CA LEU A 112 -9.15 7.91 6.65
C LEU A 112 -7.77 8.27 6.04
N GLY A 113 -7.35 9.52 6.15
CA GLY A 113 -6.07 9.99 5.60
C GLY A 113 -6.20 10.28 4.10
N ASP A 114 -5.31 9.71 3.28
CA ASP A 114 -5.33 9.93 1.82
C ASP A 114 -6.48 9.20 1.10
N TYR A 115 -7.15 8.27 1.77
CA TYR A 115 -8.09 7.34 1.14
C TYR A 115 -9.52 7.87 1.16
N HIS A 116 -10.14 7.93 -0.01
CA HIS A 116 -11.55 8.28 -0.20
C HIS A 116 -12.33 7.08 -0.71
N SER A 117 -13.64 7.07 -0.45
CA SER A 117 -14.57 6.14 -1.09
C SER A 117 -15.10 6.77 -2.37
N LYS A 118 -15.07 6.05 -3.49
CA LYS A 118 -15.69 6.46 -4.75
C LYS A 118 -17.19 6.63 -4.58
N ILE A 119 -17.85 5.72 -3.86
CA ILE A 119 -19.28 5.81 -3.54
C ILE A 119 -19.57 7.09 -2.76
N VAL A 120 -18.91 7.30 -1.61
CA VAL A 120 -19.18 8.48 -0.75
C VAL A 120 -18.88 9.78 -1.47
N LEU A 121 -17.77 9.84 -2.21
CA LEU A 121 -17.38 11.06 -2.92
C LEU A 121 -18.37 11.40 -4.04
N ASN A 122 -18.79 10.42 -4.85
CA ASN A 122 -19.78 10.62 -5.90
C ASN A 122 -21.15 10.99 -5.34
N SER A 123 -21.59 10.37 -4.24
CA SER A 123 -22.84 10.71 -3.58
C SER A 123 -22.86 12.15 -3.07
N PHE A 124 -21.76 12.60 -2.47
CA PHE A 124 -21.63 13.99 -2.01
C PHE A 124 -21.75 14.98 -3.17
N ILE A 125 -21.04 14.72 -4.27
CA ILE A 125 -21.05 15.56 -5.48
C ILE A 125 -22.43 15.57 -6.13
N SER A 126 -23.16 14.45 -6.06
CA SER A 126 -24.50 14.29 -6.61
C SER A 126 -25.60 14.84 -5.69
N GLY A 127 -25.25 15.38 -4.52
CA GLY A 127 -26.19 15.99 -3.59
C GLY A 127 -27.03 15.00 -2.79
N PHE A 128 -26.60 13.74 -2.66
CA PHE A 128 -27.30 12.73 -1.88
C PHE A 128 -27.14 12.97 -0.37
N SER A 129 -28.11 12.51 0.41
CA SER A 129 -28.05 12.45 1.87
C SER A 129 -27.14 11.33 2.38
N VAL A 130 -26.88 11.32 3.68
CA VAL A 130 -26.10 10.25 4.32
C VAL A 130 -26.86 8.92 4.19
N GLU A 131 -28.17 8.94 4.41
CA GLU A 131 -29.06 7.77 4.36
C GLU A 131 -29.12 7.19 2.94
N GLU A 132 -29.29 8.06 1.93
CA GLU A 132 -29.25 7.68 0.51
C GLU A 132 -27.90 7.07 0.15
N THR A 133 -26.80 7.62 0.69
CA THR A 133 -25.45 7.12 0.45
C THR A 133 -25.21 5.75 1.09
N ILE A 134 -25.70 5.53 2.32
CA ILE A 134 -25.62 4.21 2.98
C ILE A 134 -26.30 3.15 2.12
N ALA A 135 -27.48 3.48 1.56
CA ALA A 135 -28.23 2.55 0.73
C ALA A 135 -27.47 2.13 -0.55
N LEU A 136 -26.45 2.88 -0.99
CA LEU A 136 -25.63 2.53 -2.15
C LEU A 136 -24.53 1.50 -1.85
N PHE A 137 -24.24 1.16 -0.60
CA PHE A 137 -23.30 0.10 -0.26
C PHE A 137 -23.96 -1.27 -0.40
N ASN A 138 -24.15 -1.71 -1.65
CA ASN A 138 -24.81 -2.96 -2.00
C ASN A 138 -24.27 -3.53 -3.33
N GLU A 139 -24.57 -4.81 -3.58
CA GLU A 139 -24.16 -5.57 -4.77
C GLU A 139 -24.44 -4.84 -6.10
N LYS A 140 -25.64 -4.26 -6.26
CA LYS A 140 -26.04 -3.60 -7.50
C LYS A 140 -25.11 -2.42 -7.80
N THR A 141 -24.86 -1.56 -6.81
CA THR A 141 -23.94 -0.42 -6.98
C THR A 141 -22.52 -0.91 -7.29
N TYR A 142 -22.05 -1.96 -6.60
CA TYR A 142 -20.71 -2.51 -6.84
C TYR A 142 -20.57 -3.01 -8.29
N LYS A 143 -21.59 -3.68 -8.82
CA LYS A 143 -21.65 -4.10 -10.22
C LYS A 143 -21.64 -2.91 -11.18
N ASP A 144 -22.49 -1.91 -10.93
CA ASP A 144 -22.60 -0.73 -11.80
C ASP A 144 -21.28 0.08 -11.84
N LEU A 145 -20.50 0.07 -10.74
CA LEU A 145 -19.20 0.73 -10.65
C LEU A 145 -18.02 -0.16 -11.11
N GLY A 146 -18.28 -1.41 -11.51
CA GLY A 146 -17.25 -2.33 -11.99
C GLY A 146 -16.31 -2.86 -10.91
N PHE A 147 -16.77 -2.95 -9.66
CA PHE A 147 -15.95 -3.36 -8.51
C PHE A 147 -15.54 -4.84 -8.57
N PHE A 148 -16.39 -5.71 -9.13
CA PHE A 148 -16.08 -7.13 -9.29
C PHE A 148 -15.00 -7.38 -10.36
N GLU A 149 -14.94 -6.52 -11.38
CA GLU A 149 -13.94 -6.60 -12.45
C GLU A 149 -12.56 -6.10 -11.99
N GLU A 150 -12.52 -5.27 -10.95
CA GLU A 150 -11.27 -4.72 -10.40
C GLU A 150 -10.30 -5.80 -9.95
N PHE A 151 -10.80 -6.94 -9.44
CA PHE A 151 -9.96 -8.06 -9.04
C PHE A 151 -9.09 -8.56 -10.20
N ASN A 152 -9.70 -8.83 -11.35
CA ASN A 152 -8.98 -9.34 -12.51
C ASN A 152 -8.04 -8.30 -13.10
N LYS A 153 -8.44 -7.03 -13.10
CA LYS A 153 -7.57 -5.91 -13.52
C LYS A 153 -6.33 -5.83 -12.63
N SER A 154 -6.54 -5.76 -11.32
CA SER A 154 -5.46 -5.65 -10.33
C SER A 154 -4.55 -6.88 -10.31
N LYS A 155 -5.11 -8.07 -10.52
CA LYS A 155 -4.34 -9.32 -10.71
C LYS A 155 -3.41 -9.22 -11.91
N CYS A 156 -3.93 -8.80 -13.08
CA CYS A 156 -3.12 -8.67 -14.29
C CYS A 156 -2.01 -7.63 -14.11
N GLU A 157 -2.32 -6.48 -13.50
CA GLU A 157 -1.32 -5.44 -13.20
C GLU A 157 -0.25 -5.91 -12.20
N LEU A 158 -0.65 -6.64 -11.16
CA LEU A 158 0.29 -7.24 -10.21
C LEU A 158 1.25 -8.19 -10.92
N LEU A 159 0.74 -9.17 -11.66
CA LEU A 159 1.57 -10.17 -12.35
C LEU A 159 2.47 -9.54 -13.43
N ALA A 160 1.97 -8.53 -14.15
CA ALA A 160 2.77 -7.80 -15.12
C ALA A 160 3.95 -7.06 -14.46
N ARG A 161 3.71 -6.39 -13.33
CA ARG A 161 4.78 -5.73 -12.55
C ARG A 161 5.74 -6.75 -11.94
N ASP A 162 5.21 -7.83 -11.37
CA ASP A 162 5.97 -8.91 -10.73
C ASP A 162 6.95 -9.55 -11.71
N LYS A 163 6.51 -9.83 -12.95
CA LYS A 163 7.37 -10.40 -14.00
C LYS A 163 8.61 -9.55 -14.31
N SER A 164 8.57 -8.25 -14.05
CA SER A 164 9.70 -7.34 -14.25
C SER A 164 10.68 -7.26 -13.06
N SER A 165 10.36 -7.92 -11.95
CA SER A 165 11.19 -7.96 -10.74
C SER A 165 12.16 -9.14 -10.77
N ASP A 166 13.34 -8.95 -10.20
CA ASP A 166 14.32 -10.02 -9.94
C ASP A 166 13.75 -11.01 -8.91
N ILE A 167 13.05 -10.50 -7.89
CA ILE A 167 12.41 -11.29 -6.85
C ILE A 167 10.89 -11.20 -7.01
N GLN A 168 10.31 -12.32 -7.45
CA GLN A 168 8.88 -12.45 -7.74
C GLN A 168 8.11 -13.01 -6.53
N PHE A 169 6.92 -12.46 -6.31
CA PHE A 169 6.02 -12.83 -5.20
C PHE A 169 4.53 -12.70 -5.57
N GLY A 170 4.19 -12.34 -6.81
CA GLY A 170 2.82 -12.05 -7.24
C GLY A 170 1.88 -13.25 -7.10
N GLU A 171 2.31 -14.43 -7.55
CA GLU A 171 1.48 -15.65 -7.46
C GLU A 171 1.23 -16.10 -6.02
N GLU A 172 2.27 -16.12 -5.17
CA GLU A 172 2.11 -16.47 -3.76
C GLU A 172 1.24 -15.43 -3.03
N PHE A 173 1.42 -14.15 -3.33
CA PHE A 173 0.56 -13.08 -2.82
C PHE A 173 -0.91 -13.30 -3.21
N LEU A 174 -1.20 -13.68 -4.46
CA LEU A 174 -2.56 -13.94 -4.94
C LEU A 174 -3.22 -15.12 -4.22
N GLN A 175 -2.45 -16.16 -3.91
CA GLN A 175 -2.93 -17.28 -3.08
C GLN A 175 -3.28 -16.82 -1.66
N LEU A 176 -2.45 -15.97 -1.06
CA LEU A 176 -2.70 -15.43 0.28
C LEU A 176 -3.97 -14.58 0.33
N VAL A 177 -4.13 -13.63 -0.58
CA VAL A 177 -5.29 -12.71 -0.57
C VAL A 177 -6.62 -13.43 -0.79
N LEU A 178 -6.66 -14.57 -1.49
CA LEU A 178 -7.89 -15.37 -1.62
C LEU A 178 -8.19 -16.18 -0.36
N SER A 179 -7.17 -16.58 0.40
CA SER A 179 -7.31 -17.49 1.53
C SER A 179 -7.68 -16.82 2.86
N LYS A 180 -7.36 -15.52 3.02
CA LYS A 180 -7.48 -14.81 4.30
C LYS A 180 -7.30 -13.28 4.16
N PRO A 181 -7.69 -12.49 5.18
CA PRO A 181 -7.36 -11.06 5.26
C PRO A 181 -5.84 -10.81 5.15
N SER A 182 -5.42 -10.25 4.01
CA SER A 182 -4.01 -10.10 3.65
C SER A 182 -3.58 -8.64 3.46
N LEU A 183 -4.54 -7.71 3.52
CA LEU A 183 -4.36 -6.28 3.25
C LEU A 183 -5.22 -5.46 4.22
N TYR A 184 -4.68 -4.36 4.73
CA TYR A 184 -5.43 -3.32 5.43
C TYR A 184 -6.08 -2.32 4.46
N THR A 185 -5.39 -2.06 3.33
CA THR A 185 -5.83 -1.26 2.17
C THR A 185 -5.16 -1.85 0.93
N MET A 186 -5.43 -1.30 -0.26
CA MET A 186 -4.87 -1.81 -1.52
C MET A 186 -3.33 -1.91 -1.59
N ASN A 187 -2.58 -1.24 -0.72
CA ASN A 187 -1.12 -1.20 -0.75
C ASN A 187 -0.47 -1.43 0.62
N HIS A 188 -1.25 -1.78 1.64
CA HIS A 188 -0.78 -2.00 3.01
C HIS A 188 -0.99 -3.46 3.43
N PRO A 189 -0.03 -4.37 3.18
CA PRO A 189 -0.18 -5.77 3.52
C PRO A 189 -0.09 -6.05 5.02
N THR A 190 -0.73 -7.14 5.44
CA THR A 190 -0.72 -7.62 6.84
C THR A 190 0.65 -8.22 7.22
N PRO A 191 0.91 -8.46 8.53
CA PRO A 191 2.16 -9.07 8.96
C PRO A 191 2.46 -10.40 8.25
N GLU A 192 1.44 -11.22 7.98
CA GLU A 192 1.62 -12.51 7.32
C GLU A 192 2.20 -12.38 5.92
N VAL A 193 1.64 -11.48 5.10
CA VAL A 193 2.13 -11.22 3.74
C VAL A 193 3.56 -10.67 3.78
N LEU A 194 3.80 -9.65 4.60
CA LEU A 194 5.12 -9.01 4.66
C LEU A 194 6.19 -9.93 5.23
N TYR A 195 5.85 -10.80 6.17
CA TYR A 195 6.77 -11.80 6.72
C TYR A 195 7.19 -12.78 5.63
N LYS A 196 6.24 -13.41 4.93
CA LYS A 196 6.53 -14.32 3.82
C LYS A 196 7.33 -13.65 2.71
N PHE A 197 6.96 -12.42 2.36
CA PHE A 197 7.69 -11.65 1.37
C PHE A 197 9.13 -11.38 1.80
N THR A 198 9.34 -11.01 3.07
CA THR A 198 10.69 -10.78 3.63
C THR A 198 11.54 -12.06 3.63
N CYS A 199 10.97 -13.21 4.00
CA CYS A 199 11.65 -14.51 3.88
C CYS A 199 12.08 -14.78 2.43
N ARG A 200 11.20 -14.56 1.45
CA ARG A 200 11.53 -14.69 0.03
C ARG A 200 12.69 -13.78 -0.39
N LEU A 201 12.76 -12.56 0.15
CA LEU A 201 13.89 -11.66 -0.11
C LEU A 201 15.20 -12.24 0.44
N CYS A 202 15.17 -12.80 1.65
CA CYS A 202 16.34 -13.43 2.26
C CYS A 202 16.80 -14.67 1.48
N GLU A 203 15.88 -15.57 1.14
CA GLU A 203 16.12 -16.78 0.35
C GLU A 203 16.83 -16.45 -0.96
N TYR A 204 16.27 -15.50 -1.72
CA TYR A 204 16.80 -15.12 -3.03
C TYR A 204 18.19 -14.48 -2.92
N ALA A 205 18.40 -13.62 -1.92
CA ALA A 205 19.66 -12.94 -1.73
C ALA A 205 20.75 -13.81 -1.05
N GLY A 206 20.43 -15.05 -0.66
CA GLY A 206 21.34 -15.91 0.10
C GLY A 206 21.64 -15.39 1.51
N ILE A 207 20.70 -14.65 2.09
CA ILE A 207 20.80 -14.11 3.45
C ILE A 207 20.27 -15.18 4.41
N ALA A 208 21.11 -15.65 5.33
CA ALA A 208 20.67 -16.55 6.38
C ALA A 208 19.60 -15.87 7.26
N TYR A 209 18.54 -16.60 7.57
CA TYR A 209 17.48 -16.13 8.47
C TYR A 209 16.90 -17.28 9.29
N SER A 210 16.26 -16.93 10.40
CA SER A 210 15.50 -17.84 11.25
C SER A 210 14.00 -17.62 11.05
N GLU A 211 13.23 -18.70 11.07
CA GLU A 211 11.78 -18.62 10.97
C GLU A 211 11.11 -18.31 12.32
N PHE A 212 10.08 -17.48 12.27
CA PHE A 212 9.26 -17.08 13.41
C PHE A 212 7.77 -16.99 13.00
N PRO A 213 6.83 -17.15 13.94
CA PRO A 213 5.44 -16.83 13.68
C PRO A 213 5.24 -15.36 13.27
N SER A 214 4.56 -15.13 12.15
CA SER A 214 4.32 -13.76 11.62
C SER A 214 3.56 -12.86 12.60
N ALA A 215 2.77 -13.43 13.50
CA ALA A 215 2.04 -12.71 14.54
C ALA A 215 2.94 -12.00 15.56
N PHE A 216 4.23 -12.36 15.65
CA PHE A 216 5.18 -11.71 16.57
C PHE A 216 5.70 -10.36 16.05
N PHE A 217 5.40 -10.02 14.79
CA PHE A 217 5.99 -8.87 14.14
C PHE A 217 5.06 -7.65 14.15
N THR A 218 5.52 -6.57 14.77
CA THR A 218 4.85 -5.26 14.71
C THR A 218 4.82 -4.75 13.26
N ASN A 219 3.63 -4.58 12.69
CA ASN A 219 3.46 -4.00 11.36
C ASN A 219 3.04 -2.53 11.47
N TYR A 220 3.96 -1.60 11.20
CA TYR A 220 3.67 -0.17 11.27
C TYR A 220 2.55 0.27 10.30
N LEU A 221 2.27 -0.49 9.24
CA LEU A 221 1.16 -0.21 8.33
C LEU A 221 -0.21 -0.36 9.01
N SER A 222 -0.31 -1.10 10.11
CA SER A 222 -1.55 -1.23 10.89
C SER A 222 -1.92 0.07 11.62
N THR A 223 -0.97 0.98 11.81
CA THR A 223 -1.23 2.31 12.41
C THR A 223 -1.91 3.26 11.42
N ALA A 224 -1.92 2.92 10.13
CA ALA A 224 -2.63 3.66 9.09
C ALA A 224 -4.13 3.28 9.05
N ALA A 225 -4.80 3.67 7.97
CA ALA A 225 -6.20 3.35 7.77
C ALA A 225 -6.43 1.86 7.53
N TRP A 226 -7.56 1.33 8.01
CA TRP A 226 -8.06 0.01 7.60
C TRP A 226 -9.37 0.19 6.84
N TRP A 227 -9.49 -0.55 5.75
CA TRP A 227 -10.66 -0.57 4.90
C TRP A 227 -11.26 -1.98 4.91
N PRO A 228 -12.59 -2.11 5.06
CA PRO A 228 -13.22 -3.43 5.08
C PRO A 228 -13.27 -4.01 3.66
N VAL A 229 -13.15 -5.33 3.56
CA VAL A 229 -13.52 -6.04 2.34
C VAL A 229 -15.04 -6.19 2.35
N TYR A 230 -15.71 -5.70 1.30
CA TYR A 230 -17.17 -5.81 1.22
C TYR A 230 -17.57 -7.27 1.00
N LYS A 231 -18.60 -7.69 1.74
CA LYS A 231 -19.04 -9.09 1.81
C LYS A 231 -19.32 -9.65 0.40
N GLU A 232 -20.04 -8.90 -0.40
CA GLU A 232 -20.45 -9.27 -1.75
C GLU A 232 -19.23 -9.47 -2.67
N ILE A 233 -18.18 -8.65 -2.51
CA ILE A 233 -16.92 -8.78 -3.26
C ILE A 233 -16.18 -10.06 -2.83
N ALA A 234 -16.09 -10.33 -1.53
CA ALA A 234 -15.47 -11.55 -1.03
C ALA A 234 -16.21 -12.81 -1.52
N GLU A 235 -17.53 -12.81 -1.46
CA GLU A 235 -18.39 -13.91 -1.93
C GLU A 235 -18.27 -14.13 -3.44
N TYR A 236 -18.29 -13.06 -4.24
CA TYR A 236 -18.16 -13.15 -5.70
C TYR A 236 -16.84 -13.78 -6.16
N HIS A 237 -15.75 -13.57 -5.40
CA HIS A 237 -14.44 -14.15 -5.69
C HIS A 237 -14.14 -15.43 -4.90
N GLU A 238 -15.14 -16.01 -4.24
CA GLU A 238 -15.00 -17.22 -3.42
C GLU A 238 -13.86 -17.10 -2.39
N ALA A 239 -13.61 -15.89 -1.91
CA ALA A 239 -12.55 -15.60 -0.97
C ALA A 239 -13.00 -15.92 0.45
N ASN A 240 -12.14 -16.60 1.22
CA ASN A 240 -12.42 -16.94 2.61
C ASN A 240 -12.13 -15.75 3.55
N ILE A 241 -12.88 -14.65 3.36
CA ILE A 241 -12.71 -13.39 4.08
C ILE A 241 -14.04 -12.99 4.69
N VAL A 242 -14.07 -12.93 6.02
CA VAL A 242 -15.21 -12.38 6.77
C VAL A 242 -14.68 -11.29 7.70
N LEU A 243 -15.03 -10.05 7.38
CA LEU A 243 -14.61 -8.87 8.15
C LEU A 243 -15.83 -7.97 8.44
N PRO A 244 -15.84 -7.26 9.58
CA PRO A 244 -16.87 -6.27 9.87
C PRO A 244 -16.77 -5.08 8.91
N MET A 245 -17.92 -4.48 8.56
CA MET A 245 -18.01 -3.27 7.74
C MET A 245 -17.65 -2.02 8.57
N VAL A 246 -16.38 -1.92 8.96
CA VAL A 246 -15.85 -0.83 9.77
C VAL A 246 -14.54 -0.30 9.20
N PHE A 247 -14.30 0.98 9.42
CA PHE A 247 -13.16 1.69 8.88
C PHE A 247 -12.29 2.22 10.01
N LYS A 248 -11.01 1.84 10.08
CA LYS A 248 -10.10 2.38 11.09
C LYS A 248 -9.43 3.63 10.56
N GLN A 249 -9.48 4.73 11.32
CA GLN A 249 -8.68 5.92 11.02
C GLN A 249 -7.18 5.66 11.24
N PRO A 250 -6.29 6.38 10.53
CA PRO A 250 -4.88 6.45 10.94
C PRO A 250 -4.75 6.91 12.39
N ASP A 251 -3.76 6.41 13.12
CA ASP A 251 -3.50 6.77 14.52
C ASP A 251 -3.20 8.27 14.66
N SER A 252 -2.54 8.86 13.66
CA SER A 252 -2.31 10.30 13.54
C SER A 252 -3.61 11.13 13.41
N ARG A 253 -4.75 10.47 13.17
CA ARG A 253 -6.10 11.06 13.12
C ARG A 253 -7.02 10.51 14.21
N GLY A 254 -6.44 9.98 15.29
CA GLY A 254 -7.14 9.51 16.47
C GLY A 254 -7.36 8.00 16.52
N GLY A 255 -7.06 7.24 15.44
CA GLY A 255 -7.08 5.78 15.47
C GLY A 255 -8.45 5.13 15.69
N ASN A 256 -9.54 5.90 15.65
CA ASN A 256 -10.89 5.40 15.92
C ASN A 256 -11.35 4.42 14.84
N VAL A 257 -12.17 3.45 15.24
CA VAL A 257 -12.94 2.61 14.32
C VAL A 257 -14.29 3.28 14.08
N LEU A 258 -14.64 3.46 12.81
CA LEU A 258 -15.86 4.12 12.34
C LEU A 258 -16.81 3.08 11.76
N SER A 259 -18.10 3.19 12.08
CA SER A 259 -19.15 2.54 11.30
C SER A 259 -19.25 3.15 9.89
N LEU A 260 -19.97 2.48 8.99
CA LEU A 260 -20.27 3.03 7.66
C LEU A 260 -20.93 4.41 7.75
N THR A 261 -21.95 4.56 8.61
CA THR A 261 -22.62 5.85 8.84
C THR A 261 -21.64 6.93 9.29
N GLN A 262 -20.83 6.65 10.32
CA GLN A 262 -19.86 7.62 10.84
C GLN A 262 -18.79 7.99 9.80
N PHE A 263 -18.36 7.03 8.98
CA PHE A 263 -17.42 7.29 7.90
C PHE A 263 -18.03 8.23 6.85
N ILE A 264 -19.29 8.00 6.44
CA ILE A 264 -20.00 8.85 5.47
C ILE A 264 -20.21 10.26 6.04
N GLU A 265 -20.75 10.39 7.25
CA GLU A 265 -20.99 11.67 7.91
C GLU A 265 -19.72 12.52 8.03
N ARG A 266 -18.63 11.92 8.51
CA ARG A 266 -17.35 12.62 8.67
C ARG A 266 -16.76 13.00 7.31
N SER A 267 -16.93 12.14 6.30
CA SER A 267 -16.48 12.45 4.94
C SER A 267 -17.28 13.61 4.34
N PHE A 268 -18.60 13.62 4.49
CA PHE A 268 -19.47 14.70 4.01
C PHE A 268 -19.15 16.02 4.71
N THR A 269 -18.98 16.03 6.03
CA THR A 269 -18.55 17.21 6.78
C THR A 269 -17.22 17.72 6.23
N ARG A 270 -16.25 16.82 6.02
CA ARG A 270 -14.95 17.19 5.47
C ARG A 270 -15.07 17.78 4.06
N TYR A 271 -15.90 17.19 3.20
CA TYR A 271 -16.10 17.70 1.84
C TYR A 271 -16.80 19.06 1.81
N LYS A 272 -17.73 19.33 2.73
CA LYS A 272 -18.33 20.66 2.91
C LYS A 272 -17.29 21.70 3.31
N GLU A 273 -16.39 21.38 4.25
CA GLU A 273 -15.30 22.27 4.68
C GLU A 273 -14.33 22.61 3.55
N ILE A 274 -14.01 21.63 2.70
CA ILE A 274 -13.09 21.79 1.56
C ILE A 274 -13.72 22.64 0.45
N GLY A 275 -15.03 22.51 0.25
CA GLY A 275 -15.77 23.17 -0.82
C GLY A 275 -15.76 22.40 -2.13
N PHE A 276 -16.86 22.51 -2.88
CA PHE A 276 -17.11 21.75 -4.11
C PHE A 276 -16.09 22.05 -5.22
N GLU A 277 -15.76 23.33 -5.44
CA GLU A 277 -14.81 23.72 -6.49
C GLU A 277 -13.41 23.13 -6.25
N THR A 278 -12.92 23.16 -5.02
CA THR A 278 -11.63 22.54 -4.64
C THR A 278 -11.62 21.04 -4.91
N ILE A 279 -12.72 20.34 -4.60
CA ILE A 279 -12.87 18.90 -4.89
C ILE A 279 -12.82 18.66 -6.40
N LYS A 280 -13.54 19.46 -7.17
CA LYS A 280 -13.60 19.35 -8.64
C LYS A 280 -12.23 19.61 -9.29
N GLU A 281 -11.48 20.61 -8.84
CA GLU A 281 -10.10 20.87 -9.29
C GLU A 281 -9.17 19.70 -8.97
N ALA A 282 -9.33 19.09 -7.79
CA ALA A 282 -8.54 17.93 -7.39
C ALA A 282 -8.80 16.70 -8.28
N PHE A 283 -10.02 16.51 -8.82
CA PHE A 283 -10.28 15.45 -9.80
C PHE A 283 -9.48 15.63 -11.10
N VAL A 284 -9.39 16.85 -11.62
CA VAL A 284 -8.67 17.14 -12.88
C VAL A 284 -7.17 16.84 -12.73
N THR A 285 -6.62 16.99 -11.53
CA THR A 285 -5.20 16.80 -11.23
C THR A 285 -4.85 15.41 -10.70
N SER A 286 -5.82 14.49 -10.63
CA SER A 286 -5.63 13.11 -10.15
C SER A 286 -5.24 12.11 -11.26
N GLY A 287 -5.22 12.55 -12.53
CA GLY A 287 -4.83 11.76 -13.70
C GLY A 287 -3.33 11.73 -13.97
#